data_AF-A0AAD5RLJ9-F1
#
_entry.id   AF-A0AAD5RLJ9-F1
#
_cell.length_a   1.000
_cell.length_b   1.000
_cell.length_c   1.000
_cell.angle_alpha   90.00
_cell.angle_beta   90.00
_cell.angle_gamma   90.00
#
_symmetry.space_group_name_H-M   'P 1'
#
loop_
_entity.id
_entity.type
_entity.pdbx_description
1 polymer ?
#
loop_
_entity_poly.entity_id
_entity_poly.type
_entity_poly.pdbx_seq_one_letter_code
_entity_poly.pdbx_strand_id
1 'polypeptide(L)'
;MCLRSGWICPGYSRKWKFISENRQLSLQYRTKKYIFDAEGPPTTPHLQDLGPSELMLDICDSYQSYRQTPEFYIGVFWTLASEEDRIASRFVYILTDPCSWKLFRLETLGNFFSYIPGRLAHNAALKTAISCLCSLYTDFATNHSLCSYRTTKKYAKSLNVLQAYVKDTGSRTESGTLCASIILQICESLQHQLLSNTNNGRWVGLLRGSSILVQEYGPSRFSSRFERAMLESQRAMFIALDFFSDQPCFLSHSSWRNLAARTPGPSEFIPSDSMTMRSQLCEFLIDVPELIVGLKSIRISDPSQQSDTSLEMLRRVHDMRQRIEAWYYLRVPRTRKTPEEGGNERGELLFTVLDCVTHAVLSRLDVSPLTFISQPDAPISVYEGRTGSDRLGIARAALEEVRNRSGIAAKPLEFGNRASADMRA
;
A
#
# COMPACT_ATOMS: atom_id res chain seq x y z
N MET A 1 0.61 -32.76 -39.30
CA MET A 1 1.15 -31.70 -40.18
C MET A 1 2.12 -32.24 -41.22
N CYS A 2 3.11 -33.05 -40.90
CA CYS A 2 4.12 -33.49 -41.88
C CYS A 2 3.59 -34.32 -43.09
N LEU A 3 2.58 -35.19 -42.90
CA LEU A 3 1.98 -35.97 -44.00
C LEU A 3 1.17 -35.14 -45.01
N ARG A 4 0.64 -33.98 -44.62
CA ARG A 4 -0.08 -33.08 -45.54
C ARG A 4 0.85 -32.22 -46.39
N SER A 5 2.13 -32.14 -46.03
CA SER A 5 3.10 -31.23 -46.67
C SER A 5 4.10 -31.96 -47.58
N GLY A 6 4.06 -33.29 -47.68
CA GLY A 6 4.97 -34.08 -48.53
C GLY A 6 6.37 -34.32 -47.95
N TRP A 7 6.56 -34.12 -46.64
CA TRP A 7 7.86 -34.30 -45.98
C TRP A 7 7.98 -35.70 -45.38
N ILE A 8 9.16 -36.31 -45.51
CA ILE A 8 9.47 -37.59 -44.85
C ILE A 8 9.58 -37.33 -43.35
N CYS A 9 8.65 -37.89 -42.57
CA CYS A 9 8.73 -37.80 -41.12
C CYS A 9 9.82 -38.73 -40.61
N PRO A 10 10.78 -38.26 -39.79
CA PRO A 10 11.57 -39.15 -38.96
C PRO A 10 10.62 -39.72 -37.90
N GLY A 11 9.99 -40.85 -38.21
CA GLY A 11 9.13 -41.58 -37.27
C GLY A 11 9.92 -41.92 -36.01
N TYR A 12 9.25 -41.88 -34.86
CA TYR A 12 9.85 -42.30 -33.60
C TYR A 12 10.42 -43.72 -33.73
N SER A 13 11.67 -43.91 -33.30
CA SER A 13 12.42 -45.18 -33.40
C SER A 13 11.78 -46.36 -32.66
N ARG A 14 10.77 -46.11 -31.82
CA ARG A 14 9.97 -47.14 -31.15
C ARG A 14 8.51 -47.07 -31.64
N LYS A 15 8.00 -48.23 -32.06
CA LYS A 15 6.57 -48.43 -32.39
C LYS A 15 5.75 -48.32 -31.09
N TRP A 16 5.32 -47.11 -30.75
CA TRP A 16 4.32 -46.92 -29.72
C TRP A 16 2.95 -47.28 -30.31
N LYS A 17 2.39 -48.39 -29.84
CA LYS A 17 1.01 -48.75 -30.12
C LYS A 17 0.14 -48.03 -29.09
N PHE A 18 -0.72 -47.12 -29.52
CA PHE A 18 -1.75 -46.57 -28.65
C PHE A 18 -2.68 -47.74 -28.25
N ILE A 19 -2.61 -48.12 -26.99
CA ILE A 19 -3.53 -49.10 -26.40
C ILE A 19 -4.66 -48.30 -25.75
N SER A 20 -5.88 -48.51 -26.22
CA SER A 20 -7.08 -47.95 -25.60
C SER A 20 -7.33 -48.68 -24.28
N GLU A 21 -6.84 -48.13 -23.17
CA GLU A 21 -7.07 -48.66 -21.82
C GLU A 21 -8.51 -48.43 -21.33
N ASN A 22 -9.34 -47.72 -22.10
CA ASN A 22 -10.72 -47.34 -21.74
C ASN A 22 -11.55 -48.52 -21.24
N ARG A 23 -11.39 -49.72 -21.80
CA ARG A 23 -12.20 -50.89 -21.40
C ARG A 23 -11.76 -51.45 -20.05
N GLN A 24 -10.45 -51.53 -19.78
CA GLN A 24 -9.92 -51.99 -18.49
C GLN A 24 -10.17 -50.97 -17.38
N LEU A 25 -9.97 -49.68 -17.68
CA LEU A 25 -10.29 -48.60 -16.76
C LEU A 25 -11.81 -48.59 -16.48
N SER A 26 -12.67 -48.67 -17.50
CA SER A 26 -14.13 -48.68 -17.28
C SER A 26 -14.60 -49.80 -16.35
N LEU A 27 -13.96 -50.98 -16.39
CA LEU A 27 -14.25 -52.09 -15.48
C LEU A 27 -13.76 -51.83 -14.05
N GLN A 28 -12.59 -51.20 -13.90
CA GLN A 28 -12.07 -50.75 -12.60
C GLN A 28 -12.91 -49.62 -11.99
N TYR A 29 -13.49 -48.75 -12.81
CA TYR A 29 -14.33 -47.63 -12.35
C TYR A 29 -15.79 -48.05 -12.09
N ARG A 30 -16.28 -49.16 -12.66
CA ARG A 30 -17.65 -49.65 -12.48
C ARG A 30 -17.98 -50.12 -11.06
N THR A 31 -16.96 -50.47 -10.27
CA THR A 31 -17.11 -50.98 -8.90
C THR A 31 -16.85 -49.93 -7.81
N LYS A 32 -16.34 -48.75 -8.18
CA LYS A 32 -16.09 -47.66 -7.25
C LYS A 32 -17.27 -46.68 -7.28
N LYS A 33 -18.05 -46.62 -6.20
CA LYS A 33 -19.01 -45.54 -5.98
C LYS A 33 -18.23 -44.24 -5.76
N TYR A 34 -18.36 -43.29 -6.67
CA TYR A 34 -17.85 -41.94 -6.47
C TYR A 34 -18.89 -41.11 -5.72
N ILE A 35 -18.41 -40.13 -4.95
CA ILE A 35 -19.18 -39.30 -4.01
C ILE A 35 -20.35 -38.55 -4.69
N PHE A 36 -20.36 -38.47 -6.03
CA PHE A 36 -21.38 -37.75 -6.80
C PHE A 36 -22.47 -38.65 -7.44
N ASP A 37 -22.43 -39.98 -7.28
CA ASP A 37 -23.50 -40.87 -7.76
C ASP A 37 -24.65 -40.96 -6.74
N ALA A 38 -25.23 -39.82 -6.37
CA ALA A 38 -26.45 -39.74 -5.59
C ALA A 38 -27.43 -38.75 -6.25
N GLU A 39 -28.25 -39.27 -7.16
CA GLU A 39 -29.48 -38.59 -7.58
C GLU A 39 -30.65 -38.98 -6.64
N GLY A 40 -31.30 -37.98 -6.05
CA GLY A 40 -32.61 -38.07 -5.39
C GLY A 40 -32.66 -37.53 -3.93
N PRO A 41 -33.61 -36.63 -3.56
CA PRO A 41 -33.87 -36.22 -2.17
C PRO A 41 -34.99 -37.08 -1.54
N PRO A 42 -35.33 -36.98 -0.22
CA PRO A 42 -34.63 -36.55 0.99
C PRO A 42 -34.46 -37.75 1.99
N THR A 43 -33.76 -37.67 3.13
CA THR A 43 -34.31 -37.32 4.47
C THR A 43 -33.17 -37.48 5.49
N THR A 44 -32.88 -36.46 6.29
CA THR A 44 -31.99 -36.50 7.47
C THR A 44 -32.61 -37.38 8.58
N PRO A 45 -31.83 -38.12 9.39
CA PRO A 45 -31.11 -37.46 10.50
C PRO A 45 -29.72 -38.00 10.85
N HIS A 46 -28.90 -37.05 11.31
CA HIS A 46 -27.82 -37.14 12.29
C HIS A 46 -26.80 -38.28 12.20
N LEU A 47 -25.60 -37.94 11.71
CA LEU A 47 -24.34 -38.28 12.36
C LEU A 47 -23.31 -37.19 12.06
N GLN A 48 -22.78 -36.62 13.13
CA GLN A 48 -21.72 -35.62 13.18
C GLN A 48 -20.37 -36.25 12.78
N ASP A 49 -19.40 -35.37 12.49
CA ASP A 49 -18.01 -35.66 12.16
C ASP A 49 -17.73 -36.23 10.77
N LEU A 50 -17.59 -35.32 9.81
CA LEU A 50 -16.42 -35.13 8.93
C LEU A 50 -16.81 -34.04 7.92
N GLY A 51 -16.37 -32.80 8.18
CA GLY A 51 -16.76 -31.62 7.39
C GLY A 51 -16.32 -31.73 5.92
N PRO A 52 -17.23 -31.54 4.95
CA PRO A 52 -16.89 -31.57 3.53
C PRO A 52 -16.04 -30.34 3.15
N SER A 53 -15.17 -30.57 2.18
CA SER A 53 -14.18 -29.63 1.65
C SER A 53 -14.77 -28.26 1.28
N GLU A 54 -14.67 -27.29 2.22
CA GLU A 54 -14.96 -25.84 2.05
C GLU A 54 -14.19 -25.19 0.89
N LEU A 55 -13.22 -25.89 0.28
CA LEU A 55 -12.32 -25.35 -0.73
C LEU A 55 -12.98 -25.11 -2.10
N MET A 56 -14.04 -25.86 -2.43
CA MET A 56 -14.64 -25.81 -3.76
C MET A 56 -15.74 -24.75 -3.88
N LEU A 57 -16.40 -24.41 -2.78
CA LEU A 57 -17.47 -23.40 -2.75
C LEU A 57 -16.91 -21.98 -2.78
N ASP A 58 -15.81 -21.69 -2.05
CA ASP A 58 -15.24 -20.34 -2.00
C ASP A 58 -14.65 -19.86 -3.35
N ILE A 59 -14.09 -20.78 -4.15
CA ILE A 59 -13.56 -20.45 -5.48
C ILE A 59 -14.68 -20.48 -6.53
N CYS A 60 -15.68 -21.36 -6.43
CA CYS A 60 -16.79 -21.34 -7.39
C CYS A 60 -17.79 -20.21 -7.14
N ASP A 61 -18.07 -19.81 -5.90
CA ASP A 61 -19.05 -18.76 -5.58
C ASP A 61 -18.57 -17.39 -6.07
N SER A 62 -17.26 -17.11 -6.05
CA SER A 62 -16.72 -15.88 -6.64
C SER A 62 -16.76 -15.89 -8.17
N TYR A 63 -16.76 -17.06 -8.80
CA TYR A 63 -16.85 -17.22 -10.26
C TYR A 63 -18.30 -17.26 -10.77
N GLN A 64 -19.25 -17.79 -9.99
CA GLN A 64 -20.64 -17.95 -10.41
C GLN A 64 -21.46 -16.64 -10.39
N SER A 65 -21.04 -15.62 -9.64
CA SER A 65 -21.83 -14.40 -9.51
C SER A 65 -21.79 -13.47 -10.74
N TYR A 66 -20.88 -13.65 -11.72
CA TYR A 66 -20.63 -12.60 -12.74
C TYR A 66 -20.41 -12.99 -14.21
N ARG A 67 -20.74 -14.19 -14.71
CA ARG A 67 -20.68 -14.43 -16.18
C ARG A 67 -21.90 -15.16 -16.76
N GLN A 68 -22.63 -14.44 -17.61
CA GLN A 68 -23.64 -14.97 -18.55
C GLN A 68 -23.03 -15.37 -19.92
N THR A 69 -21.79 -15.89 -19.97
CA THR A 69 -21.22 -16.40 -21.23
C THR A 69 -20.59 -17.79 -21.05
N PRO A 70 -20.99 -18.80 -21.86
CA PRO A 70 -20.50 -20.16 -21.74
C PRO A 70 -19.19 -20.32 -22.52
N GLU A 71 -18.05 -20.02 -21.88
CA GLU A 71 -16.74 -20.46 -22.37
C GLU A 71 -16.26 -21.64 -21.52
N PHE A 72 -16.01 -22.78 -22.16
CA PHE A 72 -15.45 -23.96 -21.52
C PHE A 72 -13.98 -23.71 -21.14
N TYR A 73 -13.69 -23.54 -19.86
CA TYR A 73 -12.32 -23.56 -19.33
C TYR A 73 -12.01 -24.95 -18.76
N ILE A 74 -11.04 -25.63 -19.36
CA ILE A 74 -10.40 -26.80 -18.73
C ILE A 74 -9.45 -26.25 -17.67
N GLY A 75 -9.92 -26.18 -16.42
CA GLY A 75 -9.07 -25.89 -15.27
C GLY A 75 -8.14 -27.06 -15.01
N VAL A 76 -6.82 -26.86 -15.17
CA VAL A 76 -5.84 -27.79 -14.59
C VAL A 76 -5.83 -27.52 -13.09
N PHE A 77 -6.55 -28.34 -12.33
CA PHE A 77 -6.64 -28.24 -10.88
C PHE A 77 -5.36 -28.79 -10.26
N TRP A 78 -4.36 -27.93 -10.07
CA TRP A 78 -3.32 -28.21 -9.10
C TRP A 78 -3.96 -28.12 -7.72
N THR A 79 -3.99 -29.23 -6.99
CA THR A 79 -4.35 -29.19 -5.57
C THR A 79 -3.31 -28.34 -4.87
N LEU A 80 -3.66 -27.10 -4.49
CA LEU A 80 -2.81 -26.26 -3.64
C LEU A 80 -2.61 -27.00 -2.32
N ALA A 81 -1.45 -27.67 -2.22
CA ALA A 81 -1.20 -28.72 -1.24
C ALA A 81 -0.95 -28.14 0.16
N SER A 82 -0.37 -26.93 0.25
CA SER A 82 -0.08 -26.25 1.50
C SER A 82 -1.05 -25.09 1.78
N GLU A 83 -1.17 -24.71 3.06
CA GLU A 83 -1.93 -23.50 3.47
C GLU A 83 -1.26 -22.23 2.89
N GLU A 84 0.07 -22.24 2.80
CA GLU A 84 0.90 -21.20 2.22
C GLU A 84 0.53 -20.93 0.76
N ASP A 85 0.42 -21.99 -0.06
CA ASP A 85 0.06 -21.87 -1.48
C ASP A 85 -1.35 -21.29 -1.66
N ARG A 86 -2.28 -21.64 -0.76
CA ARG A 86 -3.65 -21.10 -0.77
C ARG A 86 -3.67 -19.62 -0.43
N ILE A 87 -2.92 -19.20 0.60
CA ILE A 87 -2.80 -17.79 0.98
C ILE A 87 -2.10 -17.00 -0.14
N ALA A 88 -1.03 -17.54 -0.70
CA ALA A 88 -0.30 -16.96 -1.83
C ALA A 88 -1.22 -16.76 -3.03
N SER A 89 -1.96 -17.79 -3.45
CA SER A 89 -2.88 -17.73 -4.58
C SER A 89 -3.99 -16.71 -4.37
N ARG A 90 -4.60 -16.68 -3.18
CA ARG A 90 -5.64 -15.68 -2.85
C ARG A 90 -5.08 -14.26 -2.84
N PHE A 91 -3.87 -14.09 -2.34
CA PHE A 91 -3.20 -12.80 -2.33
C PHE A 91 -2.85 -12.31 -3.75
N VAL A 92 -2.32 -13.18 -4.61
CA VAL A 92 -2.06 -12.86 -6.02
C VAL A 92 -3.36 -12.48 -6.73
N TYR A 93 -4.45 -13.22 -6.50
CA TYR A 93 -5.77 -12.88 -7.03
C TYR A 93 -6.16 -11.44 -6.67
N ILE A 94 -6.04 -11.06 -5.39
CA ILE A 94 -6.36 -9.69 -4.92
C ILE A 94 -5.52 -8.61 -5.62
N LEU A 95 -4.26 -8.90 -5.95
CA LEU A 95 -3.40 -7.96 -6.68
C LEU A 95 -3.88 -7.78 -8.12
N THR A 96 -4.22 -8.89 -8.80
CA THR A 96 -4.53 -8.90 -10.23
C THR A 96 -6.00 -8.62 -10.57
N ASP A 97 -6.92 -8.87 -9.65
CA ASP A 97 -8.36 -8.81 -9.89
C ASP A 97 -8.92 -7.38 -9.82
N PRO A 98 -9.55 -6.88 -10.90
CA PRO A 98 -10.16 -5.56 -10.91
C PRO A 98 -11.27 -5.36 -9.89
N CYS A 99 -12.00 -6.42 -9.51
CA CYS A 99 -13.05 -6.33 -8.50
C CYS A 99 -12.47 -6.01 -7.11
N SER A 100 -11.33 -6.60 -6.78
CA SER A 100 -10.58 -6.32 -5.55
C SER A 100 -10.13 -4.85 -5.46
N TRP A 101 -9.93 -4.18 -6.59
CA TRP A 101 -9.57 -2.76 -6.60
C TRP A 101 -10.68 -1.85 -6.09
N LYS A 102 -11.95 -2.28 -6.05
CA LYS A 102 -13.07 -1.48 -5.52
C LYS A 102 -12.87 -1.09 -4.06
N LEU A 103 -12.28 -1.98 -3.25
CA LEU A 103 -11.88 -1.65 -1.87
C LEU A 103 -10.71 -0.67 -1.90
N PHE A 104 -9.56 -1.15 -2.41
CA PHE A 104 -8.32 -0.41 -2.48
C PHE A 104 -7.30 -1.17 -3.34
N ARG A 105 -6.59 -0.49 -4.25
CA ARG A 105 -5.55 -1.11 -5.08
C ARG A 105 -4.22 -1.04 -4.34
N LEU A 106 -3.75 -2.17 -3.82
CA LEU A 106 -2.51 -2.26 -3.03
C LEU A 106 -1.30 -1.69 -3.76
N GLU A 107 -1.19 -1.88 -5.07
CA GLU A 107 -0.08 -1.38 -5.91
C GLU A 107 0.15 0.14 -5.78
N THR A 108 -0.89 0.92 -5.48
CA THR A 108 -0.78 2.37 -5.23
C THR A 108 0.05 2.72 -4.00
N LEU A 109 0.21 1.79 -3.07
CA LEU A 109 1.08 1.97 -1.90
C LEU A 109 2.53 1.71 -2.28
N GLY A 110 2.79 0.72 -3.13
CA GLY A 110 4.12 0.41 -3.64
C GLY A 110 4.20 -0.99 -4.22
N ASN A 111 5.38 -1.35 -4.72
CA ASN A 111 5.56 -2.57 -5.52
C ASN A 111 6.06 -3.77 -4.71
N PHE A 112 6.22 -3.64 -3.39
CA PHE A 112 6.78 -4.71 -2.57
C PHE A 112 5.85 -5.94 -2.48
N PHE A 113 4.56 -5.78 -2.80
CA PHE A 113 3.58 -6.86 -2.72
C PHE A 113 3.90 -8.04 -3.65
N SER A 114 4.52 -7.81 -4.82
CA SER A 114 4.88 -8.89 -5.76
C SER A 114 5.92 -9.86 -5.18
N TYR A 115 6.70 -9.44 -4.18
CA TYR A 115 7.72 -10.27 -3.53
C TYR A 115 7.17 -11.08 -2.35
N ILE A 116 5.93 -10.83 -1.92
CA ILE A 116 5.35 -11.45 -0.71
C ILE A 116 5.08 -12.95 -0.88
N PRO A 117 4.48 -13.44 -1.98
CA PRO A 117 4.14 -14.86 -2.11
C PRO A 117 5.31 -15.80 -1.84
N GLY A 118 6.50 -15.50 -2.39
CA GLY A 118 7.72 -16.29 -2.20
C GLY A 118 8.31 -16.25 -0.78
N ARG A 119 7.76 -15.44 0.13
CA ARG A 119 8.26 -15.25 1.51
C ARG A 119 7.30 -15.76 2.58
N LEU A 120 6.09 -16.19 2.20
CA LEU A 120 5.06 -16.64 3.15
C LEU A 120 5.46 -17.89 3.94
N ALA A 121 6.28 -18.77 3.33
CA ALA A 121 6.73 -20.00 3.97
C ALA A 121 7.74 -19.79 5.11
N HIS A 122 8.35 -18.60 5.22
CA HIS A 122 9.52 -18.41 6.10
C HIS A 122 9.22 -17.54 7.33
N ASN A 123 8.09 -16.82 7.35
CA ASN A 123 7.77 -15.93 8.45
C ASN A 123 6.28 -16.01 8.80
N ALA A 124 5.99 -16.51 10.01
CA ALA A 124 4.62 -16.75 10.46
C ALA A 124 3.84 -15.44 10.71
N ALA A 125 4.53 -14.37 11.12
CA ALA A 125 3.92 -13.05 11.29
C ALA A 125 3.43 -12.51 9.93
N LEU A 126 4.25 -12.62 8.88
CA LEU A 126 3.86 -12.23 7.53
C LEU A 126 2.70 -13.09 7.00
N LYS A 127 2.78 -14.41 7.17
CA LYS A 127 1.71 -15.34 6.76
C LYS A 127 0.36 -14.98 7.40
N THR A 128 0.35 -14.76 8.71
CA THR A 128 -0.89 -14.42 9.42
C THR A 128 -1.42 -13.04 9.01
N ALA A 129 -0.53 -12.04 8.86
CA ALA A 129 -0.92 -10.71 8.37
C ALA A 129 -1.54 -10.74 6.97
N ILE A 130 -0.97 -11.51 6.03
CA ILE A 130 -1.52 -11.66 4.67
C ILE A 130 -2.83 -12.46 4.68
N SER A 131 -2.96 -13.48 5.53
CA SER A 131 -4.23 -14.19 5.72
C SER A 131 -5.34 -13.25 6.23
N CYS A 132 -5.00 -12.34 7.15
CA CYS A 132 -5.90 -11.29 7.62
C CYS A 132 -6.29 -10.34 6.48
N LEU A 133 -5.30 -9.82 5.73
CA LEU A 133 -5.54 -8.93 4.59
C LEU A 133 -6.46 -9.58 3.56
N CYS A 134 -6.19 -10.83 3.19
CA CYS A 134 -7.03 -11.56 2.25
C CYS A 134 -8.48 -11.67 2.73
N SER A 135 -8.68 -11.88 4.04
CA SER A 135 -10.03 -12.00 4.61
C SER A 135 -10.79 -10.68 4.59
N LEU A 136 -10.09 -9.53 4.73
CA LEU A 136 -10.71 -8.21 4.57
C LEU A 136 -11.22 -7.97 3.14
N TYR A 137 -10.43 -8.36 2.14
CA TYR A 137 -10.86 -8.25 0.74
C TYR A 137 -12.02 -9.22 0.43
N THR A 138 -11.98 -10.44 0.96
CA THR A 138 -13.10 -11.38 0.83
C THR A 138 -14.36 -10.83 1.50
N ASP A 139 -14.28 -10.35 2.74
CA ASP A 139 -15.43 -9.76 3.46
C ASP A 139 -16.02 -8.57 2.70
N PHE A 140 -15.18 -7.72 2.11
CA PHE A 140 -15.65 -6.60 1.29
C PHE A 140 -16.35 -7.09 0.01
N ALA A 141 -15.80 -8.11 -0.66
CA ALA A 141 -16.41 -8.67 -1.86
C ALA A 141 -17.77 -9.33 -1.57
N THR A 142 -17.97 -9.93 -0.39
CA THR A 142 -19.21 -10.63 -0.05
C THR A 142 -20.25 -9.75 0.64
N ASN A 143 -19.84 -8.88 1.57
CA ASN A 143 -20.76 -8.14 2.46
C ASN A 143 -20.78 -6.63 2.21
N HIS A 144 -20.03 -6.14 1.21
CA HIS A 144 -19.95 -4.76 0.73
C HIS A 144 -19.62 -3.65 1.76
N SER A 145 -19.58 -3.93 3.05
CA SER A 145 -19.44 -2.87 4.07
C SER A 145 -19.15 -3.33 5.50
N LEU A 146 -19.06 -4.63 5.80
CA LEU A 146 -18.89 -5.11 7.18
C LEU A 146 -17.74 -6.11 7.31
N CYS A 147 -16.86 -5.86 8.28
CA CYS A 147 -15.81 -6.81 8.66
C CYS A 147 -16.44 -7.97 9.46
N SER A 148 -16.21 -9.20 9.04
CA SER A 148 -16.73 -10.39 9.71
C SER A 148 -16.00 -10.64 11.04
N TYR A 149 -16.69 -11.30 11.98
CA TYR A 149 -16.08 -11.76 13.24
C TYR A 149 -14.82 -12.62 12.98
N ARG A 150 -14.83 -13.43 11.91
CA ARG A 150 -13.69 -14.26 11.50
C ARG A 150 -12.48 -13.40 11.14
N THR A 151 -12.68 -12.32 10.40
CA THR A 151 -11.61 -11.39 10.03
C THR A 151 -11.07 -10.62 11.23
N THR A 152 -11.94 -10.18 12.14
CA THR A 152 -11.51 -9.56 13.40
C THR A 152 -10.66 -10.53 14.24
N LYS A 153 -11.03 -11.81 14.31
CA LYS A 153 -10.24 -12.85 14.98
C LYS A 153 -8.88 -13.07 14.31
N LYS A 154 -8.82 -13.08 12.97
CA LYS A 154 -7.55 -13.17 12.22
C LYS A 154 -6.67 -11.95 12.45
N TYR A 155 -7.24 -10.75 12.53
CA TYR A 155 -6.51 -9.53 12.86
C TYR A 155 -5.88 -9.60 14.25
N ALA A 156 -6.67 -9.93 15.27
CA ALA A 156 -6.17 -10.11 16.64
C ALA A 156 -5.08 -11.20 16.73
N LYS A 157 -5.27 -12.33 16.05
CA LYS A 157 -4.24 -13.39 15.94
C LYS A 157 -2.95 -12.84 15.33
N SER A 158 -3.04 -12.08 14.24
CA SER A 158 -1.88 -11.54 13.54
C SER A 158 -1.11 -10.54 14.38
N LEU A 159 -1.81 -9.68 15.14
CA LEU A 159 -1.19 -8.76 16.10
C LEU A 159 -0.43 -9.51 17.20
N ASN A 160 -1.01 -10.58 17.76
CA ASN A 160 -0.35 -11.39 18.79
C ASN A 160 0.91 -12.08 18.25
N VAL A 161 0.86 -12.63 17.04
CA VAL A 161 2.03 -13.24 16.39
C VAL A 161 3.10 -12.20 16.10
N LEU A 162 2.73 -11.03 15.55
CA LEU A 162 3.68 -9.94 15.33
C LEU A 162 4.33 -9.49 16.64
N GLN A 163 3.55 -9.36 17.71
CA GLN A 163 4.09 -8.96 19.02
C GLN A 163 5.11 -9.97 19.55
N ALA A 164 4.91 -11.27 19.34
CA ALA A 164 5.89 -12.29 19.69
C ALA A 164 7.20 -12.14 18.89
N TYR A 165 7.10 -11.90 17.58
CA TYR A 165 8.26 -11.66 16.70
C TYR A 165 9.01 -10.37 17.05
N VAL A 166 8.29 -9.31 17.43
CA VAL A 166 8.92 -8.05 17.87
C VAL A 166 9.58 -8.21 19.25
N LYS A 167 9.07 -9.06 20.14
CA LYS A 167 9.73 -9.31 21.44
C LYS A 167 11.03 -10.09 21.29
N ASP A 168 11.14 -10.97 20.30
CA ASP A 168 12.37 -11.71 20.02
C ASP A 168 13.39 -10.85 19.24
N THR A 169 14.63 -10.78 19.71
CA THR A 169 15.65 -9.89 19.13
C THR A 169 16.10 -10.35 17.74
N GLY A 170 16.16 -11.67 17.51
CA GLY A 170 16.52 -12.24 16.21
C GLY A 170 15.44 -11.96 15.16
N SER A 171 14.22 -12.39 15.48
CA SER A 171 13.06 -12.31 14.59
C SER A 171 12.59 -10.88 14.33
N ARG A 172 12.85 -9.93 15.26
CA ARG A 172 12.50 -8.51 15.06
C ARG A 172 13.18 -7.90 13.85
N THR A 173 14.42 -8.31 13.58
CA THR A 173 15.25 -7.77 12.48
C THR A 173 15.04 -8.51 11.17
N GLU A 174 13.99 -9.31 11.04
CA GLU A 174 13.64 -9.95 9.78
C GLU A 174 12.80 -9.03 8.89
N SER A 175 13.08 -9.04 7.58
CA SER A 175 12.29 -8.30 6.60
C SER A 175 10.81 -8.72 6.59
N GLY A 176 10.53 -9.99 6.94
CA GLY A 176 9.18 -10.53 7.06
C GLY A 176 8.38 -9.89 8.21
N THR A 177 9.03 -9.66 9.35
CA THR A 177 8.43 -8.99 10.53
C THR A 177 8.10 -7.54 10.21
N LEU A 178 9.03 -6.82 9.57
CA LEU A 178 8.77 -5.46 9.10
C LEU A 178 7.61 -5.42 8.10
N CYS A 179 7.60 -6.32 7.11
CA CYS A 179 6.52 -6.43 6.15
C CYS A 179 5.18 -6.71 6.84
N ALA A 180 5.14 -7.63 7.81
CA ALA A 180 3.94 -7.94 8.57
C ALA A 180 3.38 -6.72 9.30
N SER A 181 4.24 -5.89 9.91
CA SER A 181 3.85 -4.62 10.55
C SER A 181 3.18 -3.67 9.55
N ILE A 182 3.78 -3.50 8.37
CA ILE A 182 3.23 -2.67 7.29
C ILE A 182 1.87 -3.20 6.81
N ILE A 183 1.75 -4.52 6.62
CA ILE A 183 0.48 -5.14 6.20
C ILE A 183 -0.61 -4.93 7.26
N LEU A 184 -0.30 -5.06 8.56
CA LEU A 184 -1.29 -4.81 9.62
C LEU A 184 -1.69 -3.34 9.74
N GLN A 185 -0.78 -2.41 9.48
CA GLN A 185 -1.11 -0.99 9.34
C GLN A 185 -2.09 -0.75 8.18
N ILE A 186 -1.91 -1.45 7.04
CA ILE A 186 -2.87 -1.41 5.93
C ILE A 186 -4.20 -2.02 6.37
N CYS A 187 -4.21 -3.21 6.99
CA CYS A 187 -5.43 -3.84 7.50
C CYS A 187 -6.23 -2.91 8.43
N GLU A 188 -5.57 -2.21 9.34
CA GLU A 188 -6.20 -1.23 10.25
C GLU A 188 -6.77 -0.02 9.50
N SER A 189 -6.17 0.38 8.37
CA SER A 189 -6.72 1.42 7.50
C SER A 189 -7.97 0.93 6.74
N LEU A 190 -7.94 -0.30 6.23
CA LEU A 190 -9.06 -0.93 5.51
C LEU A 190 -10.24 -1.21 6.45
N GLN A 191 -9.99 -1.78 7.63
CA GLN A 191 -11.02 -2.07 8.63
C GLN A 191 -11.79 -0.82 9.05
N HIS A 192 -11.11 0.31 9.19
CA HIS A 192 -11.77 1.57 9.52
C HIS A 192 -12.79 2.00 8.46
N GLN A 193 -12.50 1.76 7.17
CA GLN A 193 -13.47 1.99 6.10
C GLN A 193 -14.67 1.02 6.18
N LEU A 194 -14.46 -0.21 6.65
CA LEU A 194 -15.47 -1.27 6.77
C LEU A 194 -16.26 -1.27 8.09
N LEU A 195 -15.87 -0.45 9.07
CA LEU A 195 -16.47 -0.51 10.42
C LEU A 195 -17.04 0.83 10.86
N SER A 196 -17.26 1.77 9.91
CA SER A 196 -17.86 3.10 10.09
C SER A 196 -17.78 3.59 11.54
N ASN A 197 -16.64 4.22 11.85
CA ASN A 197 -16.47 5.11 12.99
C ASN A 197 -16.08 4.51 14.36
N THR A 198 -15.28 3.44 14.38
CA THR A 198 -14.57 3.04 15.62
C THR A 198 -13.08 2.79 15.39
N ASN A 199 -12.25 3.85 15.45
CA ASN A 199 -10.98 3.70 16.20
C ASN A 199 -10.25 5.01 16.56
N ASN A 200 -10.07 5.18 17.86
CA ASN A 200 -9.28 6.20 18.54
C ASN A 200 -7.77 5.93 18.40
N GLY A 201 -7.15 6.29 17.27
CA GLY A 201 -5.68 6.48 17.19
C GLY A 201 -4.80 5.22 17.08
N ARG A 202 -5.36 4.01 16.97
CA ARG A 202 -4.57 2.76 16.89
C ARG A 202 -3.66 2.67 15.65
N TRP A 203 -4.12 3.20 14.53
CA TRP A 203 -3.35 3.24 13.28
C TRP A 203 -2.05 4.02 13.40
N VAL A 204 -2.07 5.18 14.09
CA VAL A 204 -0.88 6.00 14.31
C VAL A 204 0.12 5.26 15.19
N GLY A 205 -0.36 4.53 16.20
CA GLY A 205 0.48 3.67 17.02
C GLY A 205 1.20 2.58 16.20
N LEU A 206 0.48 1.93 15.27
CA LEU A 206 1.07 0.95 14.35
C LEU A 206 2.08 1.60 13.39
N LEU A 207 1.75 2.77 12.81
CA LEU A 207 2.67 3.51 11.94
C LEU A 207 3.96 3.90 12.70
N ARG A 208 3.83 4.39 13.94
CA ARG A 208 4.98 4.72 14.79
C ARG A 208 5.80 3.47 15.12
N GLY A 209 5.15 2.35 15.42
CA GLY A 209 5.81 1.06 15.62
C GLY A 209 6.59 0.60 14.39
N SER A 210 5.98 0.69 13.19
CA SER A 210 6.65 0.40 11.92
C SER A 210 7.86 1.32 11.69
N SER A 211 7.75 2.61 12.01
CA SER A 211 8.87 3.57 11.91
C SER A 211 10.04 3.16 12.81
N ILE A 212 9.76 2.77 14.06
CA ILE A 212 10.78 2.27 14.99
C ILE A 212 11.43 0.99 14.45
N LEU A 213 10.65 0.05 13.93
CA LEU A 213 11.18 -1.17 13.33
C LEU A 213 12.07 -0.89 12.12
N VAL A 214 11.72 0.08 11.27
CA VAL A 214 12.58 0.51 10.15
C VAL A 214 13.90 1.09 10.66
N GLN A 215 13.85 1.94 11.69
CA GLN A 215 15.03 2.54 12.29
C GLN A 215 15.95 1.47 12.93
N GLU A 216 15.39 0.51 13.66
CA GLU A 216 16.13 -0.62 14.26
C GLU A 216 16.67 -1.58 13.19
N TYR A 217 15.94 -1.80 12.09
CA TYR A 217 16.43 -2.59 10.96
C TYR A 217 17.67 -1.94 10.32
N GLY A 218 17.70 -0.60 10.29
CA GLY A 218 18.85 0.20 9.91
C GLY A 218 19.11 0.23 8.40
N PRO A 219 19.76 1.29 7.89
CA PRO A 219 19.90 1.54 6.46
C PRO A 219 20.77 0.50 5.73
N SER A 220 21.72 -0.13 6.44
CA SER A 220 22.62 -1.15 5.86
C SER A 220 21.90 -2.43 5.43
N ARG A 221 20.76 -2.75 6.06
CA ARG A 221 19.99 -3.97 5.76
C ARG A 221 19.01 -3.80 4.60
N PHE A 222 18.75 -2.58 4.14
CA PHE A 222 17.94 -2.28 2.94
C PHE A 222 18.73 -2.56 1.63
N SER A 223 19.21 -3.80 1.50
CA SER A 223 20.09 -4.22 0.42
C SER A 223 19.33 -4.80 -0.76
N SER A 224 18.23 -5.52 -0.52
CA SER A 224 17.43 -6.12 -1.58
C SER A 224 16.36 -5.16 -2.12
N ARG A 225 15.83 -5.49 -3.30
CA ARG A 225 14.72 -4.76 -3.91
C ARG A 225 13.46 -4.79 -3.06
N PHE A 226 13.23 -5.87 -2.31
CA PHE A 226 12.07 -6.02 -1.46
C PHE A 226 12.07 -5.01 -0.31
N GLU A 227 13.17 -4.93 0.45
CA GLU A 227 13.25 -3.97 1.56
C GLU A 227 13.15 -2.52 1.05
N ARG A 228 13.81 -2.21 -0.06
CA ARG A 228 13.76 -0.88 -0.67
C ARG A 228 12.35 -0.50 -1.14
N ALA A 229 11.64 -1.44 -1.77
CA ALA A 229 10.26 -1.22 -2.17
C ALA A 229 9.33 -1.05 -0.96
N MET A 230 9.58 -1.75 0.16
CA MET A 230 8.85 -1.53 1.41
C MET A 230 9.10 -0.12 1.97
N LEU A 231 10.36 0.32 2.04
CA LEU A 231 10.71 1.66 2.51
C LEU A 231 10.05 2.74 1.65
N GLU A 232 10.14 2.61 0.33
CA GLU A 232 9.52 3.57 -0.59
C GLU A 232 8.00 3.63 -0.44
N SER A 233 7.35 2.50 -0.09
CA SER A 233 5.90 2.47 0.17
C SER A 233 5.48 3.25 1.42
N GLN A 234 6.36 3.34 2.42
CA GLN A 234 6.06 3.98 3.71
C GLN A 234 6.64 5.38 3.84
N ARG A 235 7.51 5.79 2.92
CA ARG A 235 8.26 7.05 3.02
C ARG A 235 7.37 8.27 3.28
N ALA A 236 6.32 8.46 2.49
CA ALA A 236 5.38 9.56 2.67
C ALA A 236 4.71 9.56 4.06
N MET A 237 4.45 8.36 4.58
CA MET A 237 3.76 8.16 5.86
C MET A 237 4.67 8.49 7.05
N PHE A 238 5.95 8.12 6.98
CA PHE A 238 6.92 8.48 8.01
C PHE A 238 7.21 9.99 8.02
N ILE A 239 7.37 10.60 6.84
CA ILE A 239 7.54 12.06 6.74
C ILE A 239 6.33 12.77 7.34
N ALA A 240 5.11 12.34 6.99
CA ALA A 240 3.89 12.90 7.56
C ALA A 240 3.82 12.71 9.08
N LEU A 241 4.14 11.51 9.59
CA LEU A 241 4.16 11.23 11.02
C LEU A 241 5.06 12.22 11.77
N ASP A 242 6.28 12.43 11.30
CA ASP A 242 7.27 13.29 11.94
C ASP A 242 6.89 14.78 11.79
N PHE A 243 6.42 15.18 10.60
CA PHE A 243 5.92 16.53 10.33
C PHE A 243 4.78 16.95 11.25
N PHE A 244 3.81 16.05 11.48
CA PHE A 244 2.65 16.35 12.33
C PHE A 244 2.93 16.12 13.82
N SER A 245 3.99 15.38 14.16
CA SER A 245 4.46 15.22 15.54
C SER A 245 5.51 16.27 15.95
N ASP A 246 5.85 17.21 15.08
CA ASP A 246 6.92 18.20 15.27
C ASP A 246 8.26 17.58 15.65
N GLN A 247 8.62 16.47 15.00
CA GLN A 247 9.90 15.80 15.18
C GLN A 247 10.73 15.89 13.89
N PRO A 248 12.07 15.94 13.99
CA PRO A 248 12.93 15.73 12.83
C PRO A 248 12.64 14.37 12.19
N CYS A 249 12.64 14.32 10.86
CA CYS A 249 12.41 13.05 10.16
C CYS A 249 13.69 12.24 10.12
N PHE A 250 13.67 11.01 10.63
CA PHE A 250 14.87 10.15 10.64
C PHE A 250 15.42 9.89 9.22
N LEU A 251 14.57 9.97 8.19
CA LEU A 251 14.94 9.80 6.80
C LEU A 251 15.84 10.94 6.28
N SER A 252 15.85 12.12 6.93
CA SER A 252 16.73 13.23 6.55
C SER A 252 18.21 12.93 6.85
N HIS A 253 18.50 11.97 7.74
CA HIS A 253 19.87 11.62 8.08
C HIS A 253 20.64 11.08 6.85
N SER A 254 21.92 11.42 6.78
CA SER A 254 22.79 11.09 5.64
C SER A 254 22.81 9.60 5.29
N SER A 255 22.75 8.70 6.28
CA SER A 255 22.72 7.26 6.06
C SER A 255 21.48 6.80 5.27
N TRP A 256 20.33 7.43 5.48
CA TRP A 256 19.08 7.13 4.78
C TRP A 256 19.02 7.80 3.41
N ARG A 257 19.54 9.03 3.28
CA ARG A 257 19.69 9.70 1.98
C ARG A 257 20.61 8.95 1.03
N ASN A 258 21.74 8.47 1.54
CA ASN A 258 22.68 7.66 0.76
C ASN A 258 22.05 6.35 0.28
N LEU A 259 21.11 5.79 1.05
CA LEU A 259 20.34 4.61 0.62
C LEU A 259 19.40 4.95 -0.55
N ALA A 260 18.71 6.09 -0.50
CA ALA A 260 17.82 6.55 -1.56
C ALA A 260 18.59 6.91 -2.85
N ALA A 261 19.77 7.51 -2.72
CA ALA A 261 20.62 7.87 -3.86
C ALA A 261 21.20 6.65 -4.61
N ARG A 262 21.28 5.48 -3.95
CA ARG A 262 21.73 4.25 -4.61
C ARG A 262 20.62 3.78 -5.54
N THR A 263 20.83 3.92 -6.85
CA THR A 263 19.91 3.41 -7.86
C THR A 263 19.73 1.89 -7.68
N PRO A 264 18.51 1.39 -7.43
CA PRO A 264 18.27 -0.03 -7.56
C PRO A 264 18.53 -0.42 -9.02
N GLY A 265 19.16 -1.57 -9.27
CA GLY A 265 19.30 -2.09 -10.63
C GLY A 265 17.94 -2.16 -11.35
N PRO A 266 17.91 -2.25 -12.70
CA PRO A 266 16.71 -2.03 -13.51
C PRO A 266 15.46 -2.63 -12.88
N SER A 267 14.46 -1.78 -12.67
CA SER A 267 13.14 -2.17 -12.15
C SER A 267 12.35 -2.78 -13.30
N GLU A 268 11.76 -3.96 -13.07
CA GLU A 268 10.80 -4.56 -14.01
C GLU A 268 9.48 -3.77 -14.07
N PHE A 269 9.23 -2.92 -13.08
CA PHE A 269 8.03 -2.10 -12.98
C PHE A 269 8.27 -0.67 -13.46
N ILE A 270 7.41 -0.21 -14.38
CA ILE A 270 7.35 1.18 -14.83
C ILE A 270 6.40 1.93 -13.88
N PRO A 271 6.90 2.86 -13.03
CA PRO A 271 6.04 3.60 -12.13
C PRO A 271 5.08 4.50 -12.90
N SER A 272 3.82 4.58 -12.44
CA SER A 272 2.90 5.58 -12.97
C SER A 272 3.40 6.99 -12.68
N ASP A 273 2.96 7.97 -13.47
CA ASP A 273 3.32 9.37 -13.27
C ASP A 273 2.95 9.87 -11.86
N SER A 274 1.80 9.46 -11.34
CA SER A 274 1.35 9.80 -9.99
C SER A 274 2.26 9.24 -8.89
N MET A 275 2.79 8.02 -9.05
CA MET A 275 3.76 7.45 -8.13
C MET A 275 5.11 8.17 -8.21
N THR A 276 5.55 8.50 -9.43
CA THR A 276 6.76 9.30 -9.65
C THR A 276 6.66 10.67 -8.97
N MET A 277 5.51 11.34 -9.08
CA MET A 277 5.26 12.61 -8.38
C MET A 277 5.24 12.46 -6.87
N ARG A 278 4.61 11.41 -6.34
CA ARG A 278 4.65 11.12 -4.90
C ARG A 278 6.09 10.98 -4.41
N SER A 279 6.92 10.25 -5.14
CA SER A 279 8.33 10.06 -4.80
C SER A 279 9.11 11.38 -4.87
N GLN A 280 8.89 12.21 -5.90
CA GLN A 280 9.51 13.54 -6.01
C GLN A 280 9.08 14.47 -4.87
N LEU A 281 7.79 14.49 -4.52
CA LEU A 281 7.30 15.29 -3.40
C LEU A 281 7.99 14.87 -2.10
N CYS A 282 8.15 13.56 -1.86
CA CYS A 282 8.84 13.06 -0.66
C CYS A 282 10.30 13.56 -0.57
N GLU A 283 11.01 13.75 -1.69
CA GLU A 283 12.37 14.31 -1.68
C GLU A 283 12.41 15.75 -1.16
N PHE A 284 11.38 16.55 -1.44
CA PHE A 284 11.27 17.90 -0.88
C PHE A 284 10.84 17.85 0.60
N LEU A 285 9.86 17.00 0.91
CA LEU A 285 9.23 16.99 2.23
C LEU A 285 10.10 16.41 3.34
N ILE A 286 11.14 15.65 3.00
CA ILE A 286 12.01 14.99 3.99
C ILE A 286 12.68 15.96 4.98
N ASP A 287 13.01 17.18 4.53
CA ASP A 287 13.66 18.22 5.35
C ASP A 287 12.67 19.12 6.06
N VAL A 288 11.43 19.18 5.57
CA VAL A 288 10.41 20.12 6.06
C VAL A 288 10.17 20.00 7.57
N PRO A 289 10.10 18.80 8.20
CA PRO A 289 9.92 18.70 9.64
C PRO A 289 11.00 19.42 10.45
N GLU A 290 12.28 19.31 10.04
CA GLU A 290 13.39 20.03 10.69
C GLU A 290 13.24 21.55 10.54
N LEU A 291 12.85 22.01 9.34
CA LEU A 291 12.62 23.44 9.08
C LEU A 291 11.50 24.01 9.97
N ILE A 292 10.41 23.26 10.16
CA ILE A 292 9.28 23.67 11.00
C ILE A 292 9.68 23.76 12.47
N VAL A 293 10.45 22.80 12.98
CA VAL A 293 10.97 22.83 14.36
C VAL A 293 11.87 24.07 14.55
N GLY A 294 12.77 24.34 13.60
CA GLY A 294 13.62 25.54 13.62
C GLY A 294 12.82 26.85 13.61
N LEU A 295 11.79 26.95 12.78
CA LEU A 295 10.90 28.12 12.74
C LEU A 295 10.18 28.35 14.08
N LYS A 296 9.75 27.29 14.75
CA LYS A 296 9.10 27.37 16.07
C LYS A 296 10.06 27.93 17.11
N SER A 297 11.32 27.48 17.14
CA SER A 297 12.33 28.04 18.06
C SER A 297 12.59 29.54 17.83
N ILE A 298 12.54 29.99 16.57
CA ILE A 298 12.73 31.41 16.23
C ILE A 298 11.54 32.24 16.71
N ARG A 299 10.30 31.78 16.51
CA ARG A 299 9.09 32.52 16.94
C ARG A 299 8.98 32.68 18.46
N ILE A 300 9.59 31.78 19.21
CA ILE A 300 9.63 31.84 20.69
C ILE A 300 10.71 32.82 21.18
N SER A 301 11.71 33.13 20.34
CA SER A 301 12.82 34.03 20.70
C SER A 301 12.46 35.49 20.47
N ASP A 302 12.99 36.40 21.31
CA ASP A 302 12.76 37.85 21.21
C ASP A 302 13.29 38.39 19.86
N PRO A 303 12.50 39.19 19.10
CA PRO A 303 12.93 39.79 17.83
C PRO A 303 14.22 40.62 17.93
N SER A 304 14.57 41.11 19.12
CA SER A 304 15.80 41.86 19.38
C SER A 304 17.08 41.01 19.44
N GLN A 305 16.97 39.66 19.45
CA GLN A 305 18.08 38.71 19.52
C GLN A 305 18.14 37.80 18.28
N GLN A 306 17.81 38.30 17.09
CA GLN A 306 17.98 37.53 15.86
C GLN A 306 19.47 37.27 15.59
N SER A 307 19.90 36.03 15.85
CA SER A 307 21.23 35.54 15.50
C SER A 307 21.35 35.25 13.99
N ASP A 308 22.58 35.23 13.47
CA ASP A 308 22.88 34.80 12.09
C ASP A 308 22.28 33.42 11.76
N THR A 309 22.20 32.53 12.75
CA THR A 309 21.57 31.20 12.64
C THR A 309 20.07 31.28 12.33
N SER A 310 19.37 32.26 12.91
CA SER A 310 17.93 32.46 12.67
C SER A 310 17.67 32.95 11.24
N LEU A 311 18.53 33.84 10.72
CA LEU A 311 18.44 34.33 9.34
C LEU A 311 18.73 33.22 8.32
N GLU A 312 19.74 32.39 8.57
CA GLU A 312 20.02 31.23 7.70
C GLU A 312 18.86 30.23 7.70
N MET A 313 18.24 30.00 8.85
CA MET A 313 17.06 29.14 8.95
C MET A 313 15.88 29.67 8.13
N LEU A 314 15.60 30.97 8.24
CA LEU A 314 14.56 31.65 7.45
C LEU A 314 14.86 31.53 5.95
N ARG A 315 16.12 31.73 5.54
CA ARG A 315 16.55 31.56 4.15
C ARG A 315 16.30 30.15 3.64
N ARG A 316 16.66 29.11 4.41
CA ARG A 316 16.39 27.70 4.07
C ARG A 316 14.89 27.42 3.90
N VAL A 317 14.05 28.00 4.75
CA VAL A 317 12.57 27.88 4.66
C VAL A 317 12.05 28.53 3.38
N HIS A 318 12.49 29.75 3.11
CA HIS A 318 12.09 30.49 1.91
C HIS A 318 12.48 29.75 0.63
N ASP A 319 13.73 29.28 0.56
CA ASP A 319 14.24 28.51 -0.58
C ASP A 319 13.48 27.17 -0.75
N MET A 320 13.20 26.45 0.34
CA MET A 320 12.39 25.22 0.27
C MET A 320 10.98 25.49 -0.24
N ARG A 321 10.34 26.56 0.24
CA ARG A 321 9.01 26.98 -0.23
C ARG A 321 9.02 27.25 -1.73
N GLN A 322 9.96 28.07 -2.22
CA GLN A 322 10.08 28.39 -3.64
C GLN A 322 10.29 27.14 -4.49
N ARG A 323 11.12 26.20 -4.03
CA ARG A 323 11.36 24.93 -4.73
C ARG A 323 10.09 24.08 -4.83
N ILE A 324 9.33 23.93 -3.73
CA ILE A 324 8.07 23.18 -3.73
C ILE A 324 7.04 23.85 -4.65
N GLU A 325 6.91 25.19 -4.59
CA GLU A 325 5.98 25.95 -5.44
C GLU A 325 6.33 25.81 -6.93
N ALA A 326 7.59 26.03 -7.29
CA ALA A 326 8.06 25.92 -8.66
C ALA A 326 7.83 24.50 -9.21
N TRP A 327 8.14 23.47 -8.41
CA TRP A 327 7.87 22.08 -8.79
C TRP A 327 6.38 21.83 -9.00
N TYR A 328 5.54 22.24 -8.05
CA TYR A 328 4.09 22.00 -8.08
C TYR A 328 3.43 22.65 -9.30
N TYR A 329 3.67 23.95 -9.54
CA TYR A 329 3.06 24.68 -10.65
C TYR A 329 3.59 24.25 -12.02
N LEU A 330 4.85 23.80 -12.10
CA LEU A 330 5.42 23.34 -13.35
C LEU A 330 4.97 21.93 -13.72
N ARG A 331 4.87 21.03 -12.75
CA ARG A 331 4.70 19.58 -13.01
C ARG A 331 3.26 19.12 -12.89
N VAL A 332 2.53 19.50 -11.85
CA VAL A 332 1.19 18.94 -11.57
C VAL A 332 0.18 19.25 -12.68
N PRO A 333 0.05 20.51 -13.18
CA PRO A 333 -0.88 20.81 -14.27
C PRO A 333 -0.51 20.16 -15.61
N ARG A 334 0.79 19.90 -15.86
CA ARG A 334 1.24 19.27 -17.11
C ARG A 334 0.86 17.79 -17.17
N THR A 335 1.06 17.07 -16.07
CA THR A 335 0.75 15.64 -15.99
C THR A 335 -0.75 15.37 -15.85
N ARG A 336 -1.54 16.30 -15.31
CA ARG A 336 -3.01 16.19 -15.30
C ARG A 336 -3.64 16.33 -16.70
N LYS A 337 -2.93 16.98 -17.63
CA LYS A 337 -3.43 17.32 -18.98
C LYS A 337 -3.13 16.28 -20.05
N THR A 338 -2.25 15.29 -19.80
CA THR A 338 -2.04 14.17 -20.72
C THR A 338 -3.20 13.20 -20.58
N PRO A 339 -4.20 13.20 -21.49
CA PRO A 339 -5.30 12.27 -21.42
C PRO A 339 -4.77 10.99 -22.08
N GLU A 340 -4.36 10.01 -21.28
CA GLU A 340 -4.46 8.64 -21.76
C GLU A 340 -5.96 8.37 -21.91
N GLU A 341 -6.39 8.09 -23.14
CA GLU A 341 -7.74 7.69 -23.49
C GLU A 341 -8.19 6.56 -22.54
N GLY A 342 -9.09 6.87 -21.60
CA GLY A 342 -9.50 5.96 -20.52
C GLY A 342 -9.04 6.36 -19.11
N GLY A 343 -8.91 7.66 -18.84
CA GLY A 343 -8.51 8.24 -17.55
C GLY A 343 -8.99 7.47 -16.32
N ASN A 344 -8.04 6.83 -15.65
CA ASN A 344 -8.26 6.08 -14.41
C ASN A 344 -8.62 7.06 -13.27
N GLU A 345 -9.89 7.08 -12.83
CA GLU A 345 -10.43 7.91 -11.73
C GLU A 345 -9.54 7.94 -10.46
N ARG A 346 -8.73 6.90 -10.25
CA ARG A 346 -7.82 6.77 -9.10
C ARG A 346 -6.46 7.44 -9.29
N GLY A 347 -6.02 7.70 -10.52
CA GLY A 347 -4.90 8.59 -10.81
C GLY A 347 -5.20 10.00 -10.32
N GLU A 348 -6.44 10.46 -10.53
CA GLU A 348 -6.94 11.73 -9.99
C GLU A 348 -6.90 11.77 -8.47
N LEU A 349 -7.26 10.68 -7.78
CA LEU A 349 -7.22 10.63 -6.31
C LEU A 349 -5.82 10.91 -5.76
N LEU A 350 -4.77 10.32 -6.35
CA LEU A 350 -3.40 10.60 -5.92
C LEU A 350 -3.01 12.07 -6.18
N PHE A 351 -3.46 12.68 -7.29
CA PHE A 351 -3.25 14.11 -7.51
C PHE A 351 -3.98 14.96 -6.46
N THR A 352 -5.21 14.62 -6.08
CA THR A 352 -5.92 15.33 -5.01
C THR A 352 -5.20 15.18 -3.66
N VAL A 353 -4.61 14.00 -3.37
CA VAL A 353 -3.74 13.82 -2.20
C VAL A 353 -2.50 14.72 -2.28
N LEU A 354 -1.84 14.79 -3.45
CA LEU A 354 -0.69 15.67 -3.67
C LEU A 354 -1.07 17.15 -3.47
N ASP A 355 -2.23 17.58 -3.97
CA ASP A 355 -2.77 18.92 -3.76
C ASP A 355 -2.95 19.20 -2.26
N CYS A 356 -3.62 18.30 -1.54
CA CYS A 356 -3.85 18.42 -0.11
C CYS A 356 -2.53 18.58 0.66
N VAL A 357 -1.57 17.68 0.45
CA VAL A 357 -0.30 17.67 1.18
C VAL A 357 0.55 18.89 0.84
N THR A 358 0.65 19.24 -0.44
CA THR A 358 1.48 20.36 -0.90
C THR A 358 0.99 21.68 -0.32
N HIS A 359 -0.31 21.95 -0.41
CA HIS A 359 -0.88 23.20 0.14
C HIS A 359 -0.86 23.24 1.66
N ALA A 360 -1.06 22.11 2.35
CA ALA A 360 -0.92 22.03 3.81
C ALA A 360 0.51 22.36 4.25
N VAL A 361 1.53 21.78 3.59
CA VAL A 361 2.95 22.05 3.89
C VAL A 361 3.30 23.51 3.61
N LEU A 362 2.93 24.03 2.44
CA LEU A 362 3.20 25.43 2.08
C LEU A 362 2.52 26.41 3.04
N SER A 363 1.34 26.09 3.56
CA SER A 363 0.68 26.92 4.58
C SER A 363 1.45 26.96 5.91
N ARG A 364 2.17 25.89 6.27
CA ARG A 364 2.99 25.84 7.49
C ARG A 364 4.37 26.49 7.30
N LEU A 365 4.90 26.46 6.08
CA LEU A 365 6.14 27.16 5.70
C LEU A 365 5.92 28.65 5.45
N ASP A 366 4.69 29.15 5.54
CA ASP A 366 4.40 30.57 5.32
C ASP A 366 4.95 31.39 6.50
N VAL A 367 6.00 32.16 6.22
CA VAL A 367 6.58 33.15 7.14
C VAL A 367 6.14 34.52 6.63
N SER A 368 5.51 35.34 7.48
CA SER A 368 5.06 36.67 7.08
C SER A 368 6.20 37.48 6.45
N PRO A 369 6.00 38.13 5.31
CA PRO A 369 7.03 38.89 4.60
C PRO A 369 7.67 40.01 5.44
N LEU A 370 6.99 40.46 6.50
CA LEU A 370 7.52 41.41 7.48
C LEU A 370 8.77 40.92 8.23
N THR A 371 9.05 39.62 8.26
CA THR A 371 10.28 39.07 8.86
C THR A 371 11.51 39.14 7.94
N PHE A 372 11.33 39.44 6.66
CA PHE A 372 12.40 39.45 5.66
C PHE A 372 12.81 40.85 5.17
N ILE A 373 12.24 41.91 5.74
CA ILE A 373 12.62 43.29 5.40
C ILE A 373 13.97 43.62 6.05
N SER A 374 15.04 43.05 5.52
CA SER A 374 16.44 43.46 5.79
C SER A 374 17.45 43.05 4.70
N GLN A 375 17.02 42.58 3.51
CA GLN A 375 17.94 42.40 2.37
C GLN A 375 17.44 43.12 1.11
N PRO A 376 18.15 44.15 0.59
CA PRO A 376 17.72 44.95 -0.55
C PRO A 376 17.81 44.27 -1.93
N ASP A 377 18.46 43.11 -2.07
CA ASP A 377 18.96 42.66 -3.38
C ASP A 377 18.43 41.32 -3.92
N ALA A 378 17.37 40.75 -3.34
CA ALA A 378 16.75 39.55 -3.91
C ALA A 378 15.62 39.93 -4.90
N PRO A 379 15.63 39.45 -6.16
CA PRO A 379 14.51 39.65 -7.06
C PRO A 379 13.29 38.96 -6.46
N ILE A 380 12.32 39.79 -6.04
CA ILE A 380 11.01 39.33 -5.55
C ILE A 380 10.37 38.60 -6.73
N SER A 381 10.39 37.27 -6.67
CA SER A 381 9.62 36.42 -7.56
C SER A 381 8.14 36.75 -7.35
N VAL A 382 7.58 37.56 -8.25
CA VAL A 382 6.15 37.86 -8.37
C VAL A 382 5.41 36.59 -8.78
N TYR A 383 5.25 35.65 -7.86
CA TYR A 383 4.10 34.75 -7.88
C TYR A 383 3.04 35.42 -7.03
N GLU A 384 1.93 35.83 -7.65
CA GLU A 384 0.74 36.36 -6.97
C GLU A 384 0.43 35.52 -5.72
N GLY A 385 0.78 36.07 -4.57
CA GLY A 385 0.99 35.30 -3.36
C GLY A 385 -0.33 34.87 -2.74
N ARG A 386 -0.76 33.62 -3.00
CA ARG A 386 -1.81 33.00 -2.19
C ARG A 386 -1.38 33.03 -0.73
N THR A 387 -2.21 33.61 0.12
CA THR A 387 -1.97 33.68 1.56
C THR A 387 -1.97 32.29 2.17
N GLY A 388 -1.32 32.09 3.32
CA GLY A 388 -1.42 30.84 4.06
C GLY A 388 -2.85 30.41 4.38
N SER A 389 -3.79 31.37 4.48
CA SER A 389 -5.22 31.11 4.65
C SER A 389 -5.84 30.48 3.39
N ASP A 390 -5.54 31.02 2.20
CA ASP A 390 -6.04 30.49 0.92
C ASP A 390 -5.54 29.06 0.69
N ARG A 391 -4.26 28.82 0.99
CA ARG A 391 -3.62 27.50 0.88
C ARG A 391 -4.27 26.48 1.80
N LEU A 392 -4.56 26.88 3.03
CA LEU A 392 -5.26 26.01 3.97
C LEU A 392 -6.69 25.70 3.52
N GLY A 393 -7.38 26.66 2.89
CA GLY A 393 -8.68 26.45 2.25
C GLY A 393 -8.62 25.38 1.17
N ILE A 394 -7.63 25.46 0.29
CA ILE A 394 -7.41 24.48 -0.79
C ILE A 394 -7.07 23.10 -0.22
N ALA A 395 -6.19 23.03 0.77
CA ALA A 395 -5.82 21.77 1.41
C ALA A 395 -7.04 21.08 2.06
N ARG A 396 -7.93 21.84 2.71
CA ARG A 396 -9.17 21.32 3.28
C ARG A 396 -10.15 20.85 2.21
N ALA A 397 -10.34 21.62 1.13
CA ALA A 397 -11.20 21.22 0.03
C ALA A 397 -10.73 19.92 -0.62
N ALA A 398 -9.41 19.80 -0.85
CA ALA A 398 -8.79 18.58 -1.34
C ALA A 398 -8.96 17.41 -0.36
N LEU A 399 -8.83 17.64 0.96
CA LEU A 399 -9.10 16.60 1.96
C LEU A 399 -10.54 16.09 1.89
N GLU A 400 -11.53 16.99 1.81
CA GLU A 400 -12.94 16.58 1.72
C GLU A 400 -13.20 15.78 0.43
N GLU A 401 -12.58 16.16 -0.68
CA GLU A 401 -12.64 15.38 -1.91
C GLU A 401 -12.02 13.99 -1.75
N VAL A 402 -10.83 13.88 -1.12
CA VAL A 402 -10.21 12.58 -0.82
C VAL A 402 -11.10 11.76 0.09
N ARG A 403 -11.71 12.36 1.12
CA ARG A 403 -12.65 11.69 2.04
C ARG A 403 -13.85 11.09 1.31
N ASN A 404 -14.42 11.85 0.38
CA ASN A 404 -15.57 11.41 -0.41
C ASN A 404 -15.22 10.26 -1.36
N ARG A 405 -13.98 10.22 -1.87
CA ARG A 405 -13.53 9.18 -2.81
C ARG A 405 -12.92 7.94 -2.12
N SER A 406 -12.25 8.09 -0.97
CA SER A 406 -11.59 7.00 -0.25
C SER A 406 -11.29 7.35 1.22
N GLY A 407 -11.98 6.68 2.14
CA GLY A 407 -11.70 6.77 3.58
C GLY A 407 -10.29 6.28 3.95
N ILE A 408 -9.75 5.31 3.22
CA ILE A 408 -8.37 4.80 3.41
C ILE A 408 -7.34 5.88 3.09
N ALA A 409 -7.49 6.59 1.98
CA ALA A 409 -6.57 7.65 1.58
C ALA A 409 -6.71 8.91 2.44
N ALA A 410 -7.91 9.19 2.95
CA ALA A 410 -8.15 10.33 3.82
C ALA A 410 -7.56 10.17 5.22
N LYS A 411 -7.55 8.95 5.77
CA LYS A 411 -7.13 8.68 7.17
C LYS A 411 -5.74 9.24 7.54
N PRO A 412 -4.68 9.07 6.71
CA PRO A 412 -3.40 9.72 6.95
C PRO A 412 -3.45 11.25 6.98
N LEU A 413 -4.27 11.84 6.12
CA LEU A 413 -4.40 13.30 5.97
C LEU A 413 -5.20 13.91 7.13
N GLU A 414 -6.22 13.20 7.61
CA GLU A 414 -7.03 13.62 8.76
C GLU A 414 -6.21 13.71 10.05
N PHE A 415 -5.31 12.75 10.27
CA PHE A 415 -4.38 12.82 11.39
C PHE A 415 -3.58 14.12 11.36
N GLY A 416 -3.07 14.48 10.19
CA GLY A 416 -2.28 15.70 10.02
C GLY A 416 -3.05 17.00 10.23
N ASN A 417 -4.29 17.04 9.79
CA ASN A 417 -5.15 18.21 9.98
C ASN A 417 -5.62 18.37 11.43
N ARG A 418 -5.87 17.29 12.17
CA ARG A 418 -6.22 17.36 13.60
C ARG A 418 -5.05 17.92 14.44
N ALA A 419 -3.83 17.42 14.22
CA ALA A 419 -2.63 17.95 14.87
C ALA A 419 -2.37 19.44 14.55
N SER A 420 -2.89 19.95 13.43
CA SER A 420 -2.81 21.38 13.07
C SER A 420 -3.87 22.25 13.75
N ALA A 421 -5.01 21.69 14.15
CA ALA A 421 -6.11 22.40 14.79
C ALA A 421 -5.85 22.63 16.28
N ASP A 422 -5.29 21.62 16.96
CA ASP A 422 -4.97 21.69 18.40
C ASP A 422 -3.83 22.68 18.73
N MET A 423 -3.05 23.08 17.72
CA MET A 423 -1.97 24.07 17.85
C MET A 423 -2.42 25.54 17.74
N ARG A 424 -3.70 25.80 17.43
CA ARG A 424 -4.26 27.16 17.33
C ARG A 424 -5.18 27.53 18.50
N ALA A 425 -5.44 26.60 19.41
CA ALA A 425 -6.04 26.85 20.73
C ALA A 425 -4.93 27.01 21.75
#